data_AF-A0A835SAT9-F1
#
_entry.id   AF-A0A835SAT9-F1
#
_cell.length_a   1.000
_cell.length_b   1.000
_cell.length_c   1.000
_cell.angle_alpha   90.00
_cell.angle_beta   90.00
_cell.angle_gamma   90.00
#
_symmetry.space_group_name_H-M   'P 1'
#
loop_
_entity.id
_entity.type
_entity.pdbx_description
1 polymer ?
#
loop_
_entity_poly.entity_id
_entity_poly.type
_entity_poly.pdbx_seq_one_letter_code
_entity_poly.pdbx_strand_id
1 'polypeptide(L)'
;MDYNLAALKLFCGQLKNALHVSSSPPALPALSIHGIRFQRVWLQGVLVSGVDEGRFLLDDGSGVIELSLQARLKPQDWKSGMYVLVVGPYMADNPPQIKLAVDLFELAELASSQIKSSFEH
;
A
#
# COMPACT_ATOMS: atom_id res chain seq x y z
N MET A 1 11.40 1.58 13.02
CA MET A 1 9.94 1.77 12.96
C MET A 1 9.38 1.31 14.28
N ASP A 2 8.38 2.01 14.82
CA ASP A 2 7.66 1.59 16.02
C ASP A 2 6.55 0.61 15.63
N TYR A 3 6.69 -0.65 16.05
CA TYR A 3 5.71 -1.70 15.76
C TYR A 3 4.52 -1.70 16.72
N ASN A 4 4.57 -0.91 17.80
CA ASN A 4 3.42 -0.71 18.69
C ASN A 4 2.36 0.23 18.07
N LEU A 5 2.74 1.03 17.06
CA LEU A 5 1.79 1.83 16.28
C LEU A 5 1.08 0.97 15.25
N ALA A 6 -0.22 1.20 15.09
CA ALA A 6 -1.05 0.46 14.14
C ALA A 6 -0.62 0.72 12.69
N ALA A 7 -0.76 -0.30 11.83
CA ALA A 7 -0.82 -0.13 10.39
C ALA A 7 -2.25 0.27 10.02
N LEU A 8 -2.47 1.56 9.78
CA LEU A 8 -3.82 2.08 9.63
C LEU A 8 -4.36 1.77 8.23
N LYS A 9 -5.51 1.10 8.14
CA LYS A 9 -6.21 0.90 6.87
C LYS A 9 -6.86 2.20 6.42
N LEU A 10 -6.48 2.68 5.25
CA LEU A 10 -6.87 3.99 4.73
C LEU A 10 -7.11 3.91 3.23
N PHE A 11 -7.76 4.96 2.71
CA PHE A 11 -7.80 5.29 1.30
C PHE A 11 -6.69 6.31 0.96
N CYS A 12 -6.17 6.29 -0.26
CA CYS A 12 -5.17 7.23 -0.78
C CYS A 12 -5.62 8.68 -0.63
N GLY A 13 -6.90 8.95 -0.89
CA GLY A 13 -7.51 10.27 -0.70
C GLY A 13 -7.48 10.75 0.75
N GLN A 14 -7.50 9.84 1.74
CA GLN A 14 -7.40 10.19 3.16
C GLN A 14 -5.97 10.54 3.58
N LEU A 15 -4.96 9.97 2.92
CA LEU A 15 -3.55 10.25 3.21
C LEU A 15 -3.16 11.71 2.95
N LYS A 16 -3.89 12.41 2.08
CA LYS A 16 -3.72 13.85 1.83
C LYS A 16 -3.96 14.71 3.07
N ASN A 17 -4.74 14.20 4.03
CA ASN A 17 -5.05 14.89 5.28
C ASN A 17 -4.15 14.46 6.45
N ALA A 18 -3.10 13.66 6.17
CA ALA A 18 -2.15 13.25 7.18
C ALA A 18 -1.28 14.42 7.66
N LEU A 19 -1.18 14.57 8.98
CA LEU A 19 -0.37 15.60 9.61
C LEU A 19 0.87 14.99 10.24
N HIS A 20 2.03 15.62 10.05
CA HIS A 20 3.25 15.26 10.77
C HIS A 20 3.08 15.44 12.28
N VAL A 21 3.50 14.44 13.04
CA VAL A 21 3.58 14.55 14.50
C VAL A 21 4.93 15.15 14.87
N SER A 22 4.93 16.44 15.22
CA SER A 22 6.14 17.25 15.48
C SER A 22 7.04 16.72 16.60
N SER A 23 6.52 15.87 17.49
CA SER A 23 7.27 15.23 18.58
C SER A 23 7.94 13.91 18.19
N SER A 24 7.85 13.49 16.93
CA SER A 24 8.47 12.25 16.46
C SER A 24 9.94 12.45 16.06
N PRO A 25 10.83 11.47 16.33
CA PRO A 25 12.22 11.54 15.89
C PRO A 25 12.31 11.66 14.36
N PRO A 26 13.24 12.46 13.79
CA PRO A 26 13.39 12.62 12.34
C PRO A 26 13.63 11.30 11.59
N ALA A 27 14.27 10.33 12.23
CA ALA A 27 14.54 9.01 11.66
C ALA A 27 13.29 8.11 11.58
N LEU A 28 12.22 8.42 12.34
CA LEU A 28 10.99 7.64 12.45
C LEU A 28 9.77 8.58 12.47
N PRO A 29 9.53 9.34 11.39
CA PRO A 29 8.44 10.30 11.34
C PRO A 29 7.12 9.57 11.55
N ALA A 30 6.35 10.02 12.54
CA ALA A 30 4.97 9.55 12.74
C ALA A 30 4.01 10.56 12.14
N LEU A 31 2.91 10.07 11.60
CA LEU A 31 1.83 10.88 11.10
C LEU A 31 0.59 10.68 11.97
N SER A 32 -0.36 11.60 11.82
CA SER A 32 -1.66 11.50 12.45
C SER A 32 -2.78 11.85 11.48
N ILE A 33 -3.87 11.09 11.55
CA ILE A 33 -5.14 11.37 10.87
C ILE A 33 -6.23 11.20 11.93
N HIS A 34 -7.08 12.21 12.10
CA HIS A 34 -8.17 12.20 13.09
C HIS A 34 -7.73 11.79 14.52
N GLY A 35 -6.54 12.21 14.94
CA GLY A 35 -5.99 11.90 16.27
C GLY A 35 -5.35 10.51 16.40
N ILE A 36 -5.41 9.66 15.36
CA ILE A 36 -4.76 8.35 15.36
C ILE A 36 -3.33 8.51 14.85
N ARG A 37 -2.35 8.16 15.68
CA ARG A 37 -0.92 8.15 15.32
C ARG A 37 -0.56 6.86 14.59
N PHE A 38 0.11 6.97 13.46
CA PHE A 38 0.58 5.84 12.67
C PHE A 38 1.95 6.11 12.03
N GLN A 39 2.61 5.03 11.63
CA GLN A 39 3.83 5.06 10.80
C GLN A 39 3.70 4.16 9.59
N ARG A 40 2.83 3.14 9.68
CA ARG A 40 2.50 2.22 8.59
C ARG A 40 1.07 2.48 8.13
N VAL A 41 0.85 2.26 6.85
CA VAL A 41 -0.47 2.27 6.23
C VAL A 41 -0.75 0.90 5.65
N TRP A 42 -2.04 0.58 5.57
CA TRP A 42 -2.57 -0.56 4.83
C TRP A 42 -3.47 0.00 3.73
N LEU A 43 -3.05 -0.18 2.48
CA LEU A 43 -3.83 0.16 1.29
C LEU A 43 -4.22 -1.08 0.49
N GLN A 44 -5.30 -0.96 -0.30
CA GLN A 44 -5.73 -1.97 -1.26
C GLN A 44 -6.22 -1.27 -2.52
N GLY A 45 -5.88 -1.78 -3.70
CA GLY A 45 -6.22 -1.13 -4.96
C GLY A 45 -5.68 -1.88 -6.17
N VAL A 46 -5.87 -1.29 -7.36
CA VAL A 46 -5.38 -1.82 -8.62
C VAL A 46 -4.04 -1.17 -8.95
N LEU A 47 -3.04 -1.97 -9.31
CA LEU A 47 -1.81 -1.46 -9.90
C LEU A 47 -2.13 -0.87 -11.27
N VAL A 48 -1.90 0.43 -11.47
CA VAL A 48 -2.08 1.08 -12.77
C VAL A 48 -0.78 1.15 -13.57
N SER A 49 0.37 1.00 -12.89
CA SER A 49 1.68 0.81 -13.50
C SER A 49 2.44 -0.34 -12.82
N GLY A 50 3.20 -1.12 -13.60
CA GLY A 50 3.95 -2.29 -13.13
C GLY A 50 5.46 -2.21 -13.40
N VAL A 51 6.13 -3.36 -13.32
CA VAL A 51 7.59 -3.51 -13.53
C VAL A 51 8.06 -2.85 -14.83
N ASP A 52 7.30 -3.03 -15.91
CA ASP A 52 7.66 -2.56 -17.26
C ASP A 52 7.80 -1.03 -17.35
N GLU A 53 7.13 -0.32 -16.45
CA GLU A 53 7.08 1.14 -16.39
C GLU A 53 8.05 1.72 -15.34
N GLY A 54 8.77 0.85 -14.61
CA GLY A 54 9.77 1.22 -13.61
C GLY A 54 9.20 1.90 -12.35
N ARG A 55 7.89 2.05 -12.27
CA ARG A 55 7.15 2.67 -11.16
C ARG A 55 5.93 1.84 -10.86
N PHE A 56 5.60 1.73 -9.57
CA PHE A 56 4.41 1.02 -9.12
C PHE A 56 3.41 2.03 -8.60
N LEU A 57 2.35 2.27 -9.35
CA LEU A 57 1.28 3.20 -9.01
C LEU A 57 0.07 2.38 -8.59
N LEU A 58 -0.49 2.70 -7.43
CA LEU A 58 -1.68 2.05 -6.89
C LEU A 58 -2.85 3.03 -6.93
N ASP A 59 -3.96 2.62 -7.54
CA ASP A 59 -5.23 3.34 -7.54
C ASP A 59 -6.26 2.57 -6.72
N ASP A 60 -6.83 3.20 -5.70
CA ASP A 60 -7.88 2.62 -4.85
C ASP A 60 -9.28 3.21 -5.07
N GLY A 61 -9.44 4.02 -6.13
CA GLY A 61 -10.67 4.74 -6.46
C GLY A 61 -10.83 6.08 -5.74
N SER A 62 -9.98 6.40 -4.77
CA SER A 62 -9.96 7.70 -4.07
C SER A 62 -8.76 8.58 -4.46
N GLY A 63 -7.76 7.98 -5.10
CA GLY A 63 -6.54 8.64 -5.54
C GLY A 63 -5.48 7.62 -5.96
N VAL A 64 -4.37 8.14 -6.47
CA VAL A 64 -3.22 7.35 -6.92
C VAL A 64 -2.03 7.64 -6.03
N ILE A 65 -1.29 6.61 -5.65
CA ILE A 65 -0.05 6.74 -4.87
C ILE A 65 1.08 5.90 -5.47
N GLU A 66 2.30 6.40 -5.34
CA GLU A 66 3.51 5.68 -5.77
C GLU A 66 4.04 4.77 -4.66
N LEU A 67 4.31 3.53 -5.03
CA LEU A 67 4.89 2.49 -4.19
C LEU A 67 6.40 2.37 -4.50
N SER A 68 7.21 2.59 -3.47
CA SER A 68 8.66 2.39 -3.51
C SER A 68 9.00 1.04 -2.90
N LEU A 69 9.46 0.11 -3.73
CA LEU A 69 9.83 -1.22 -3.29
C LEU A 69 11.26 -1.26 -2.79
N GLN A 70 11.49 -1.87 -1.62
CA GLN A 70 12.83 -2.16 -1.17
C GLN A 70 13.48 -3.22 -2.08
N ALA A 71 14.78 -3.08 -2.35
CA ALA A 71 15.55 -3.94 -3.27
C ALA A 71 15.51 -5.46 -2.96
N ARG A 72 15.05 -5.86 -1.77
CA ARG A 72 14.88 -7.27 -1.37
C ARG A 72 13.57 -7.88 -1.86
N LEU A 73 12.62 -7.06 -2.26
CA LEU A 73 11.37 -7.48 -2.86
C LEU A 73 11.65 -7.71 -4.34
N LYS A 74 11.25 -8.88 -4.84
CA LYS A 74 11.21 -9.16 -6.27
C LYS A 74 9.78 -8.93 -6.74
N PRO A 75 9.37 -7.70 -7.07
CA PRO A 75 8.06 -7.45 -7.68
C PRO A 75 7.99 -7.96 -9.13
N GLN A 76 8.81 -8.93 -9.52
CA GLN A 76 9.01 -9.33 -10.92
C GLN A 76 7.71 -9.74 -11.61
N ASP A 77 6.67 -10.06 -10.83
CA ASP A 77 5.36 -10.47 -11.32
C ASP A 77 4.26 -9.40 -11.18
N TRP A 78 4.53 -8.26 -10.54
CA TRP A 78 3.54 -7.19 -10.36
C TRP A 78 3.28 -6.46 -11.68
N LYS A 79 2.09 -6.68 -12.24
CA LYS A 79 1.65 -6.12 -13.52
C LYS A 79 0.51 -5.14 -13.32
N SER A 80 0.40 -4.19 -14.25
CA SER A 80 -0.77 -3.33 -14.34
C SER A 80 -2.05 -4.18 -14.44
N GLY A 81 -3.11 -3.76 -13.77
CA GLY A 81 -4.38 -4.48 -13.63
C GLY A 81 -4.48 -5.42 -12.43
N MET A 82 -3.39 -5.73 -11.73
CA MET A 82 -3.45 -6.59 -10.53
C MET A 82 -4.07 -5.84 -9.35
N TYR A 83 -5.00 -6.50 -8.65
CA TYR A 83 -5.50 -6.01 -7.37
C TYR A 83 -4.55 -6.46 -6.25
N VAL A 84 -3.99 -5.51 -5.52
CA VAL A 84 -2.96 -5.77 -4.50
C VAL A 84 -3.33 -5.16 -3.17
N LEU A 85 -2.80 -5.78 -2.11
CA LEU A 85 -2.87 -5.31 -0.74
C LEU A 85 -1.45 -4.97 -0.27
N VAL A 86 -1.28 -3.76 0.24
CA VAL A 86 0.02 -3.17 0.54
C VAL A 86 0.02 -2.69 1.98
N VAL A 87 0.97 -3.20 2.77
CA VAL A 87 1.28 -2.67 4.10
C VAL A 87 2.72 -2.16 4.11
N GLY A 88 2.93 -0.94 4.59
CA GLY A 88 4.28 -0.38 4.65
C GLY A 88 4.38 1.00 5.28
N PRO A 89 5.61 1.48 5.57
CA PRO A 89 5.85 2.86 5.96
C PRO A 89 5.26 3.87 4.96
N TYR A 90 4.58 4.89 5.48
CA TYR A 90 4.16 6.03 4.69
C TYR A 90 5.10 7.22 4.89
N MET A 91 5.53 7.83 3.78
CA MET A 91 6.32 9.06 3.76
C MET A 91 5.52 10.13 3.04
N ALA A 92 5.17 11.21 3.75
CA ALA A 92 4.45 12.36 3.18
C ALA A 92 5.40 13.29 2.41
N ASP A 93 6.13 12.74 1.45
CA ASP A 93 6.96 13.48 0.49
C ASP A 93 6.08 14.06 -0.65
N ASN A 94 6.69 14.72 -1.64
CA ASN A 94 6.00 15.21 -2.84
C ASN A 94 6.65 14.64 -4.12
N PRO A 95 5.99 13.73 -4.87
CA PRO A 95 4.69 13.12 -4.56
C PRO A 95 4.76 12.22 -3.31
N PRO A 96 3.63 11.99 -2.61
CA PRO A 96 3.60 11.11 -1.45
C PRO A 96 3.96 9.67 -1.86
N GLN A 97 4.81 9.02 -1.07
CA GLN A 97 5.33 7.69 -1.39
C GLN A 97 5.12 6.72 -0.23
N ILE A 98 4.76 5.48 -0.58
CA ILE A 98 4.77 4.36 0.37
C ILE A 98 6.03 3.57 0.15
N LYS A 99 6.90 3.52 1.16
CA LYS A 99 8.02 2.58 1.16
C LYS A 99 7.47 1.25 1.61
N LEU A 100 7.63 0.23 0.78
CA LEU A 100 7.06 -1.07 1.02
C LEU A 100 8.03 -1.94 1.84
N ALA A 101 7.53 -2.49 2.94
CA ALA A 101 8.10 -3.64 3.63
C ALA A 101 7.00 -4.71 3.57
N VAL A 102 7.06 -5.55 2.54
CA VAL A 102 5.94 -6.41 2.15
C VAL A 102 5.87 -7.65 3.02
N ASP A 103 4.68 -7.93 3.57
CA ASP A 103 4.12 -9.27 3.66
C ASP A 103 3.07 -9.37 2.54
N LEU A 104 3.38 -10.10 1.46
CA LEU A 104 2.55 -10.15 0.27
C LEU A 104 1.40 -11.12 0.54
N PHE A 105 0.16 -10.65 0.40
CA PHE A 105 -0.98 -11.54 0.19
C PHE A 105 -1.50 -11.31 -1.23
N GLU A 106 -1.13 -12.21 -2.13
CA GLU A 106 -1.79 -12.34 -3.41
C GLU A 106 -3.24 -12.79 -3.14
N LEU A 107 -4.22 -11.91 -3.39
CA LEU A 107 -5.64 -12.28 -3.33
C LEU A 107 -6.11 -13.00 -4.60
N ALA A 108 -5.19 -13.46 -5.45
CA ALA A 108 -5.51 -14.14 -6.70
C ALA A 108 -5.57 -15.66 -6.50
N GLU A 109 -6.60 -16.16 -5.80
CA GLU A 109 -7.15 -17.50 -6.08
C GLU A 109 -8.54 -17.82 -5.49
N LEU A 110 -9.25 -16.86 -4.89
CA LEU A 110 -10.58 -17.15 -4.30
C LEU A 110 -11.78 -16.93 -5.23
N ALA A 111 -11.60 -16.30 -6.41
CA ALA A 111 -12.73 -16.06 -7.33
C ALA A 111 -12.77 -17.02 -8.54
N SER A 112 -11.64 -17.60 -8.96
CA SER A 112 -11.62 -18.44 -10.17
C SER A 112 -11.88 -19.93 -9.87
N SER A 113 -11.49 -20.42 -8.69
CA SER A 113 -11.67 -21.82 -8.28
C SER A 113 -13.12 -22.16 -7.90
N GLN A 114 -13.86 -21.22 -7.31
CA GLN A 114 -15.26 -21.44 -6.90
C GLN A 114 -16.26 -21.36 -8.07
N ILE A 115 -15.95 -20.60 -9.13
CA ILE A 115 -16.86 -20.48 -10.28
C ILE A 115 -16.72 -21.69 -11.20
N LYS A 116 -15.50 -22.24 -11.42
CA LYS A 116 -15.34 -23.46 -12.24
C LYS A 116 -15.96 -24.72 -11.61
N SER A 117 -15.98 -24.82 -10.28
CA SER A 117 -16.62 -25.94 -9.57
C SER A 117 -18.16 -25.94 -9.66
N SER A 118 -18.79 -24.83 -10.06
CA SER A 118 -20.27 -24.73 -10.12
C SER A 118 -20.85 -25.04 -11.50
N PHE A 119 -20.01 -25.30 -12.51
CA PHE A 119 -20.44 -25.67 -13.87
C PHE A 119 -20.01 -27.09 -14.29
N GLU A 120 -19.37 -27.84 -13.38
CA GLU A 120 -19.05 -29.26 -13.54
C GLU A 120 -19.85 -30.09 -12.52
N HIS A 121 -21.18 -30.09 -12.63
CA HIS A 121 -22.06 -31.14 -12.10
C HIS A 121 -23.33 -31.26 -12.94
#